data_AF-A0A8H5S5G0-F1
#
_entry.id   AF-A0A8H5S5G0-F1
#
_cell.length_a   1.000
_cell.length_b   1.000
_cell.length_c   1.000
_cell.angle_alpha   90.00
_cell.angle_beta   90.00
_cell.angle_gamma   90.00
#
_symmetry.space_group_name_H-M   'P 1'
#
loop_
_entity.id
_entity.type
_entity.pdbx_description
1 polymer ?
#
loop_
_entity_poly.entity_id
_entity_poly.type
_entity_poly.pdbx_seq_one_letter_code
_entity_poly.pdbx_strand_id
1 'polypeptide(L)'
;MADTKNDIEVDKKIIPLDHDDVEADIKNGTVTDLDEAELFLQQHGIAHSRLSELMADEDALKKLRRKVDWSLMPLLCGTYLLQYIDKQALSYSAVFDLFSTTGMTSDEYSWMASIFYFAYLVAEWPASYLAQRLPTGTVVSTFVITWGSILCLTAACQNFAGLAVCRFLLGTFEAVITPAFMLIVSQWFRRETQPARAGLFYCFNGFGAMFGGILFYAVGQAKGWDVWRAIYVLCGGLTVCWGVLLFFFLPNNVLTAKRFSVEERAMLIAQSARNKTGVFNRKIKWNQIREVFADSQIWLLFFYVLLNEVINGGIANFSKLIVQGFTHDALLTTVYGIPYGAFNAIFMFTGPFVASKFKNVRTIVMCVWLLPTLVAVTLFWQLPRSNKGGLLAGYYMCGSFVGALIVSLQMPASNVGGYTKRTTATAFVFLAYCIGNIIGPHGFIGSEAPIYQTGCKLVIGCVAGQVAIAIALRFVLIRRNRLRDAQGPVVEDEHAVLQDLTDFENPNFRYAY
;
A
#
# COMPACT_ATOMS: atom_id res chain seq x y z
N MET A 1 14.17 18.79 72.87
CA MET A 1 14.95 19.30 71.72
C MET A 1 14.73 18.30 70.60
N ALA A 2 13.69 18.38 69.76
CA ALA A 2 13.29 19.50 68.88
C ALA A 2 14.48 19.97 68.03
N ASP A 3 14.54 19.62 66.74
CA ASP A 3 14.21 20.57 65.64
C ASP A 3 14.32 19.93 64.23
N THR A 4 13.17 19.76 63.59
CA THR A 4 12.72 20.23 62.26
C THR A 4 13.70 20.41 61.07
N LYS A 5 13.29 19.87 59.88
CA LYS A 5 13.35 20.43 58.49
C LYS A 5 13.43 19.28 57.46
N ASN A 6 12.70 19.23 56.34
CA ASN A 6 11.70 20.10 55.73
C ASN A 6 10.95 19.28 54.66
N ASP A 7 9.62 19.38 54.68
CA ASP A 7 8.69 18.86 53.68
C ASP A 7 8.78 19.61 52.34
N ILE A 8 8.52 18.88 51.25
CA ILE A 8 7.91 19.45 50.04
C ILE A 8 6.73 18.52 49.69
N GLU A 9 5.58 18.80 50.30
CA GLU A 9 4.29 18.27 49.88
C GLU A 9 3.96 18.83 48.49
N VAL A 10 3.79 17.93 47.51
CA VAL A 10 3.16 18.26 46.23
C VAL A 10 1.66 18.34 46.50
N ASP A 11 1.20 19.57 46.62
CA ASP A 11 -0.18 19.97 46.84
C ASP A 11 -1.10 19.37 45.76
N LYS A 12 -1.79 18.27 46.09
CA LYS A 12 -2.90 17.73 45.28
C LYS A 12 -4.08 18.67 45.45
N LYS A 13 -4.10 19.74 44.67
CA LYS A 13 -5.31 20.56 44.47
C LYS A 13 -6.34 19.71 43.71
N ILE A 14 -7.15 18.97 44.47
CA ILE A 14 -8.43 18.45 44.00
C ILE A 14 -9.35 19.67 43.92
N ILE A 15 -9.45 20.25 42.73
CA ILE A 15 -10.48 21.25 42.43
C ILE A 15 -11.81 20.48 42.41
N PRO A 16 -12.85 20.92 43.13
CA PRO A 16 -14.12 20.21 43.14
C PRO A 16 -14.70 20.18 41.72
N LEU A 17 -15.06 18.97 41.28
CA LEU A 17 -15.81 18.74 40.05
C LEU A 17 -17.16 19.45 40.18
N ASP A 18 -17.38 20.46 39.36
CA ASP A 18 -18.68 21.12 39.25
C ASP A 18 -19.63 20.18 38.50
N HIS A 19 -20.60 19.63 39.22
CA HIS A 19 -21.58 18.68 38.66
C HIS A 19 -22.51 19.34 37.64
N ASP A 20 -22.56 20.68 37.63
CA ASP A 20 -23.45 21.48 36.80
C ASP A 20 -23.04 21.49 35.30
N ASP A 21 -21.74 21.34 35.00
CA ASP A 21 -21.24 21.29 33.61
C ASP A 21 -21.63 20.00 32.87
N VAL A 22 -21.89 18.91 33.61
CA VAL A 22 -22.35 17.63 33.04
C VAL A 22 -23.87 17.64 32.84
N GLU A 23 -24.62 18.37 33.67
CA GLU A 23 -26.08 18.49 33.56
C GLU A 23 -26.53 19.53 32.52
N ALA A 24 -25.70 20.54 32.19
CA ALA A 24 -26.04 21.55 31.18
C ALA A 24 -26.19 20.97 29.75
N ASP A 25 -25.61 19.79 29.48
CA ASP A 25 -25.77 19.06 28.22
C ASP A 25 -27.11 18.27 28.14
N ILE A 26 -27.92 18.28 29.21
CA ILE A 26 -29.24 17.63 29.25
C ILE A 26 -30.30 18.56 28.66
N LYS A 27 -30.36 18.65 27.32
CA LYS A 27 -31.61 19.00 26.63
C LYS A 27 -32.42 17.75 26.35
N ASN A 28 -33.55 17.65 27.07
CA ASN A 28 -34.58 16.63 26.90
C ASN A 28 -35.05 16.54 25.44
N GLY A 29 -34.94 15.34 24.86
CA GLY A 29 -35.83 14.90 23.77
C GLY A 29 -35.23 14.76 22.37
N THR A 30 -34.14 14.00 22.19
CA THR A 30 -33.81 13.36 20.90
C THR A 30 -32.88 12.17 21.15
N VAL A 31 -33.44 10.96 21.24
CA VAL A 31 -32.66 9.72 21.11
C VAL A 31 -32.40 9.52 19.62
N THR A 32 -31.34 10.13 19.12
CA THR A 32 -30.83 9.94 17.75
C THR A 32 -29.35 9.64 17.85
N ASP A 33 -28.97 8.38 17.57
CA ASP A 33 -27.60 7.85 17.40
C ASP A 33 -26.50 8.75 18.01
N LEU A 34 -26.29 8.64 19.34
CA LEU A 34 -25.10 9.20 19.96
C LEU A 34 -23.87 8.54 19.29
N ASP A 35 -22.97 9.35 18.74
CA ASP A 35 -21.70 8.87 18.17
C ASP A 35 -20.98 8.05 19.25
N GLU A 36 -20.42 6.88 18.91
CA GLU A 36 -19.70 6.03 19.88
C GLU A 36 -18.58 6.82 20.61
N ALA A 37 -18.08 7.86 19.95
CA ALA A 37 -17.19 8.88 20.49
C ALA A 37 -17.78 9.64 21.69
N GLU A 38 -19.03 10.08 21.59
CA GLU A 38 -19.71 10.91 22.59
C GLU A 38 -20.14 10.06 23.78
N LEU A 39 -20.59 8.83 23.54
CA LEU A 39 -20.82 7.82 24.59
C LEU A 39 -19.52 7.51 25.35
N PHE A 40 -18.37 7.42 24.67
CA PHE A 40 -17.09 7.19 25.33
C PHE A 40 -16.68 8.35 26.24
N LEU A 41 -16.85 9.60 25.78
CA LEU A 41 -16.55 10.80 26.56
C LEU A 41 -17.45 10.89 27.80
N GLN A 42 -18.76 10.62 27.64
CA GLN A 42 -19.73 10.59 28.73
C GLN A 42 -19.41 9.49 29.76
N GLN A 43 -19.11 8.27 29.31
CA GLN A 43 -18.79 7.14 30.20
C GLN A 43 -17.54 7.37 31.06
N HIS A 44 -16.60 8.21 30.60
CA HIS A 44 -15.36 8.48 31.29
C HIS A 44 -15.31 9.88 31.93
N GLY A 45 -16.43 10.62 31.93
CA GLY A 45 -16.54 11.93 32.58
C GLY A 45 -15.62 13.01 31.98
N ILE A 46 -15.32 12.94 30.68
CA ILE A 46 -14.45 13.93 30.02
C ILE A 46 -15.30 15.06 29.46
N ALA A 47 -15.30 16.21 30.13
CA ALA A 47 -15.95 17.42 29.64
C ALA A 47 -15.31 17.93 28.34
N HIS A 48 -16.13 18.53 27.47
CA HIS A 48 -15.69 19.12 26.20
C HIS A 48 -14.64 20.24 26.38
N SER A 49 -14.71 20.97 27.50
CA SER A 49 -13.74 21.99 27.90
C SER A 49 -12.34 21.39 28.13
N ARG A 50 -12.26 20.30 28.90
CA ARG A 50 -11.02 19.57 29.18
C ARG A 50 -10.44 18.93 27.92
N LEU A 51 -11.30 18.39 27.05
CA LEU A 51 -10.87 17.86 25.75
C LEU A 51 -10.25 18.96 24.88
N SER A 52 -10.85 20.15 24.86
CA SER A 52 -10.34 21.30 24.11
C SER A 52 -8.99 21.78 24.63
N GLU A 53 -8.79 21.77 25.95
CA GLU A 53 -7.51 22.08 26.60
C GLU A 53 -6.42 21.07 26.22
N LEU A 54 -6.72 19.77 26.28
CA LEU A 54 -5.81 18.70 25.86
C LEU A 54 -5.46 18.77 24.37
N MET A 55 -6.41 19.21 23.53
CA MET A 55 -6.16 19.43 22.10
C MET A 55 -5.36 20.70 21.80
N ALA A 56 -5.30 21.66 22.74
CA ALA A 56 -4.48 22.87 22.63
C ALA A 56 -3.02 22.64 23.06
N ASP A 57 -2.76 21.62 23.90
CA ASP A 57 -1.40 21.22 24.27
C ASP A 57 -0.67 20.52 23.12
N GLU A 58 0.17 21.27 22.40
CA GLU A 58 0.97 20.73 21.31
C GLU A 58 1.96 19.63 21.74
N ASP A 59 2.48 19.69 22.96
CA ASP A 59 3.50 18.76 23.43
C ASP A 59 2.88 17.41 23.82
N ALA A 60 1.69 17.43 24.42
CA ALA A 60 0.87 16.24 24.62
C ALA A 60 0.54 15.57 23.26
N LEU A 61 0.13 16.35 22.26
CA LEU A 61 -0.17 15.86 20.91
C LEU A 61 1.07 15.28 20.20
N LYS A 62 2.25 15.90 20.36
CA LYS A 62 3.52 15.37 19.81
C LYS A 62 3.90 14.04 20.47
N LYS A 63 3.77 13.92 21.80
CA LYS A 63 4.02 12.67 22.54
C LYS A 63 3.04 11.57 22.11
N LEU A 64 1.75 11.88 22.04
CA LEU A 64 0.71 10.96 21.56
C LEU A 64 1.01 10.46 20.15
N ARG A 65 1.36 11.37 19.22
CA ARG A 65 1.71 11.00 17.84
C ARG A 65 2.88 10.03 17.79
N ARG A 66 3.96 10.30 18.54
CA ARG A 66 5.12 9.38 18.61
C ARG A 66 4.72 8.02 19.16
N LYS A 67 3.86 7.99 20.19
CA LYS A 67 3.35 6.74 20.78
C LYS A 67 2.52 5.93 19.78
N VAL A 68 1.66 6.57 19.01
CA VAL A 68 0.90 5.92 17.91
C VAL A 68 1.85 5.41 16.83
N ASP A 69 2.79 6.24 16.39
CA ASP A 69 3.79 5.87 15.38
C ASP A 69 4.56 4.59 15.81
N TRP A 70 5.07 4.56 17.03
CA TRP A 70 5.82 3.40 17.55
C TRP A 70 4.95 2.18 17.83
N SER A 71 3.66 2.34 18.07
CA SER A 71 2.76 1.21 18.30
C SER A 71 2.25 0.58 17.00
N LEU A 72 2.02 1.37 15.96
CA LEU A 72 1.39 0.90 14.71
C LEU A 72 2.39 0.72 13.58
N MET A 73 3.28 1.68 13.33
CA MET A 73 4.14 1.65 12.14
C MET A 73 5.05 0.42 12.08
N PRO A 74 5.69 -0.05 13.17
CA PRO A 74 6.46 -1.30 13.11
C PRO A 74 5.62 -2.51 12.70
N LEU A 75 4.36 -2.59 13.15
CA LEU A 75 3.45 -3.67 12.80
C LEU A 75 3.07 -3.60 11.32
N LEU A 76 2.68 -2.41 10.83
CA LEU A 76 2.29 -2.23 9.42
C LEU A 76 3.48 -2.45 8.47
N CYS A 77 4.64 -1.87 8.79
CA CYS A 77 5.86 -2.02 8.00
C CYS A 77 6.36 -3.48 7.99
N GLY A 78 6.32 -4.17 9.14
CA GLY A 78 6.72 -5.58 9.22
C GLY A 78 5.81 -6.50 8.41
N THR A 79 4.48 -6.25 8.43
CA THR A 79 3.54 -7.03 7.60
C THR A 79 3.78 -6.81 6.11
N TYR A 80 4.00 -5.57 5.66
CA TYR A 80 4.31 -5.29 4.25
C TYR A 80 5.66 -5.88 3.81
N LEU A 81 6.65 -5.89 4.71
CA LEU A 81 7.94 -6.54 4.48
C LEU A 81 7.75 -8.04 4.22
N LEU A 82 7.02 -8.73 5.09
CA LEU A 82 6.73 -10.16 4.93
C LEU A 82 5.86 -10.42 3.70
N GLN A 83 4.86 -9.57 3.43
CA GLN A 83 4.03 -9.64 2.24
C GLN A 83 4.83 -9.66 0.96
N TYR A 84 5.83 -8.77 0.87
CA TYR A 84 6.67 -8.73 -0.31
C TYR A 84 7.64 -9.92 -0.41
N ILE A 85 8.18 -10.40 0.72
CA ILE A 85 9.02 -11.60 0.75
C ILE A 85 8.24 -12.81 0.23
N ASP A 86 7.03 -13.00 0.74
CA ASP A 86 6.15 -14.13 0.41
C ASP A 86 5.70 -14.10 -1.06
N LYS A 87 5.38 -12.91 -1.59
CA LYS A 87 5.12 -12.75 -3.04
C LYS A 87 6.31 -13.16 -3.89
N GLN A 88 7.52 -12.84 -3.46
CA GLN A 88 8.74 -13.18 -4.19
C GLN A 88 9.17 -14.63 -4.05
N ALA A 89 8.64 -15.39 -3.08
CA ALA A 89 8.96 -16.80 -2.88
C ALA A 89 8.84 -17.58 -4.20
N LEU A 90 7.78 -17.36 -4.99
CA LEU A 90 7.59 -17.99 -6.29
C LEU A 90 8.78 -17.79 -7.24
N SER A 91 9.22 -16.53 -7.39
CA SER A 91 10.34 -16.19 -8.29
C SER A 91 11.69 -16.72 -7.83
N TYR A 92 11.91 -16.85 -6.51
CA TYR A 92 13.13 -17.44 -5.96
C TYR A 92 13.10 -18.96 -6.08
N SER A 93 11.99 -19.59 -5.74
CA SER A 93 11.76 -21.03 -5.93
C SER A 93 12.00 -21.47 -7.39
N ALA A 94 11.56 -20.67 -8.36
CA ALA A 94 11.78 -20.92 -9.78
C ALA A 94 13.25 -20.98 -10.20
N VAL A 95 14.13 -20.24 -9.52
CA VAL A 95 15.58 -20.22 -9.79
C VAL A 95 16.27 -21.46 -9.22
N PHE A 96 15.71 -22.08 -8.18
CA PHE A 96 16.26 -23.31 -7.60
C PHE A 96 15.69 -24.54 -8.33
N ASP A 97 14.99 -25.40 -7.59
CA ASP A 97 14.63 -26.76 -7.98
C ASP A 97 13.12 -26.94 -8.21
N LEU A 98 12.34 -25.85 -8.26
CA LEU A 98 10.89 -25.90 -8.47
C LEU A 98 10.53 -26.61 -9.78
N PHE A 99 11.14 -26.23 -10.90
CA PHE A 99 10.86 -26.84 -12.20
C PHE A 99 11.24 -28.32 -12.24
N SER A 100 12.42 -28.68 -11.72
CA SER A 100 12.91 -30.05 -11.75
C SER A 100 12.15 -31.00 -10.84
N THR A 101 11.63 -30.52 -9.71
CA THR A 101 10.92 -31.36 -8.72
C THR A 101 9.45 -31.54 -9.04
N THR A 102 8.80 -30.54 -9.66
CA THR A 102 7.37 -30.58 -9.98
C THR A 102 7.06 -30.95 -11.42
N GLY A 103 8.07 -30.91 -12.31
CA GLY A 103 7.88 -31.12 -13.75
C GLY A 103 7.10 -30.00 -14.43
N MET A 104 6.94 -28.84 -13.75
CA MET A 104 6.13 -27.73 -14.22
C MET A 104 6.70 -27.11 -15.50
N THR A 105 5.82 -26.71 -16.40
CA THR A 105 6.16 -25.99 -17.63
C THR A 105 6.26 -24.48 -17.38
N SER A 106 6.93 -23.75 -18.28
CA SER A 106 6.98 -22.29 -18.20
C SER A 106 5.60 -21.63 -18.31
N ASP A 107 4.67 -22.26 -19.03
CA ASP A 107 3.30 -21.76 -19.19
C ASP A 107 2.51 -21.91 -17.89
N GLU A 108 2.65 -23.06 -17.21
CA GLU A 108 2.10 -23.28 -15.87
C GLU A 108 2.69 -22.31 -14.84
N TYR A 109 4.00 -22.02 -14.90
CA TYR A 109 4.62 -21.00 -14.06
C TYR A 109 3.99 -19.61 -14.27
N SER A 110 3.74 -19.24 -15.52
CA SER A 110 3.06 -17.98 -15.87
C SER A 110 1.64 -17.95 -15.28
N TRP A 111 0.91 -19.05 -15.37
CA TRP A 111 -0.42 -19.17 -14.74
C TRP A 111 -0.35 -19.11 -13.21
N MET A 112 0.67 -19.69 -12.56
CA MET A 112 0.84 -19.54 -11.11
C MET A 112 1.01 -18.07 -10.69
N ALA A 113 1.71 -17.27 -11.49
CA ALA A 113 1.81 -15.84 -11.23
C ALA A 113 0.44 -15.15 -11.37
N SER A 114 -0.32 -15.48 -12.42
CA SER A 114 -1.61 -14.85 -12.73
C SER A 114 -2.76 -15.24 -11.79
N ILE A 115 -2.86 -16.52 -11.39
CA ILE A 115 -3.95 -17.06 -10.54
C ILE A 115 -4.05 -16.32 -9.20
N PHE A 116 -2.92 -15.91 -8.64
CA PHE A 116 -2.88 -15.08 -7.43
C PHE A 116 -3.67 -13.77 -7.62
N TYR A 117 -3.47 -13.08 -8.75
CA TYR A 117 -4.11 -11.79 -9.00
C TYR A 117 -5.57 -11.91 -9.43
N PHE A 118 -5.98 -13.03 -10.03
CA PHE A 118 -7.41 -13.34 -10.20
C PHE A 118 -8.13 -13.43 -8.86
N ALA A 119 -7.56 -14.19 -7.92
CA ALA A 119 -8.11 -14.31 -6.58
C ALA A 119 -8.10 -12.97 -5.83
N TYR A 120 -6.97 -12.24 -5.92
CA TYR A 120 -6.80 -10.93 -5.30
C TYR A 120 -7.91 -9.97 -5.74
N LEU A 121 -8.15 -9.90 -7.06
CA LEU A 121 -9.16 -9.01 -7.64
C LEU A 121 -10.58 -9.31 -7.13
N VAL A 122 -10.96 -10.60 -7.09
CA VAL A 122 -12.30 -11.00 -6.64
C VAL A 122 -12.46 -10.80 -5.13
N ALA A 123 -11.40 -11.08 -4.37
CA ALA A 123 -11.42 -11.03 -2.91
C ALA A 123 -11.31 -9.62 -2.35
N GLU A 124 -10.75 -8.67 -3.09
CA GLU A 124 -10.51 -7.31 -2.60
C GLU A 124 -11.80 -6.61 -2.14
N TRP A 125 -12.87 -6.67 -2.94
CA TRP A 125 -14.14 -6.05 -2.59
C TRP A 125 -14.78 -6.62 -1.32
N PRO A 126 -15.01 -7.95 -1.19
CA PRO A 126 -15.58 -8.52 0.02
C PRO A 126 -14.65 -8.37 1.23
N ALA A 127 -13.33 -8.50 1.05
CA ALA A 127 -12.37 -8.33 2.13
C ALA A 127 -12.33 -6.89 2.65
N SER A 128 -12.35 -5.90 1.76
CA SER A 128 -12.43 -4.48 2.13
C SER A 128 -13.71 -4.14 2.88
N TYR A 129 -14.83 -4.74 2.48
CA TYR A 129 -16.10 -4.60 3.19
C TYR A 129 -16.06 -5.24 4.58
N LEU A 130 -15.44 -6.42 4.71
CA LEU A 130 -15.26 -7.10 5.98
C LEU A 130 -14.40 -6.29 6.95
N ALA A 131 -13.29 -5.72 6.46
CA ALA A 131 -12.37 -4.88 7.25
C ALA A 131 -13.02 -3.58 7.76
N GLN A 132 -14.12 -3.13 7.14
CA GLN A 132 -14.87 -1.94 7.60
C GLN A 132 -15.90 -2.26 8.68
N ARG A 133 -16.40 -3.51 8.76
CA ARG A 133 -17.50 -3.89 9.67
C ARG A 133 -17.04 -4.64 10.91
N LEU A 134 -15.93 -5.36 10.80
CA LEU A 134 -15.38 -6.16 11.89
C LEU A 134 -14.17 -5.46 12.53
N PRO A 135 -13.78 -5.88 13.75
CA PRO A 135 -12.58 -5.36 14.40
C PRO A 135 -11.35 -5.51 13.49
N THR A 136 -10.82 -4.40 12.98
CA THR A 136 -9.80 -4.38 11.92
C THR A 136 -8.55 -5.16 12.33
N GLY A 137 -8.13 -5.03 13.58
CA GLY A 137 -6.97 -5.75 14.12
C GLY A 137 -7.13 -7.26 14.02
N THR A 138 -8.23 -7.80 14.55
CA THR A 138 -8.55 -9.23 14.49
C THR A 138 -8.67 -9.74 13.06
N VAL A 139 -9.36 -9.01 12.17
CA VAL A 139 -9.49 -9.40 10.76
C VAL A 139 -8.11 -9.50 10.10
N VAL A 140 -7.29 -8.46 10.22
CA VAL A 140 -5.93 -8.44 9.65
C VAL A 140 -5.13 -9.63 10.18
N SER A 141 -5.12 -9.86 11.50
CA SER A 141 -4.34 -10.93 12.10
C SER A 141 -4.78 -12.31 11.65
N THR A 142 -6.09 -12.57 11.60
CA THR A 142 -6.63 -13.84 11.09
C THR A 142 -6.23 -14.05 9.64
N PHE A 143 -6.36 -13.03 8.79
CA PHE A 143 -5.98 -13.14 7.38
C PHE A 143 -4.48 -13.40 7.22
N VAL A 144 -3.62 -12.72 8.00
CA VAL A 144 -2.16 -12.96 7.97
C VAL A 144 -1.81 -14.38 8.43
N ILE A 145 -2.44 -14.89 9.49
CA ILE A 145 -2.22 -16.27 9.97
C ILE A 145 -2.67 -17.28 8.91
N THR A 146 -3.84 -17.09 8.30
CA THR A 146 -4.36 -18.00 7.27
C THR A 146 -3.47 -17.97 6.02
N TRP A 147 -3.08 -16.79 5.57
CA TRP A 147 -2.16 -16.60 4.45
C TRP A 147 -0.81 -17.28 4.67
N GLY A 148 -0.17 -17.06 5.83
CA GLY A 148 1.08 -17.76 6.18
C GLY A 148 0.91 -19.28 6.27
N SER A 149 -0.23 -19.76 6.78
CA SER A 149 -0.53 -21.19 6.88
C SER A 149 -0.67 -21.85 5.50
N ILE A 150 -1.32 -21.17 4.54
CA ILE A 150 -1.43 -21.64 3.16
C ILE A 150 -0.05 -21.64 2.49
N LEU A 151 0.80 -20.67 2.82
CA LEU A 151 2.17 -20.62 2.30
C LEU A 151 2.98 -21.84 2.75
N CYS A 152 2.89 -22.23 4.04
CA CYS A 152 3.44 -23.50 4.53
C CYS A 152 2.84 -24.72 3.81
N LEU A 153 1.51 -24.73 3.61
CA LEU A 153 0.81 -25.83 2.93
C LEU A 153 1.27 -26.01 1.48
N THR A 154 1.67 -24.92 0.82
CA THR A 154 2.18 -24.94 -0.57
C THR A 154 3.40 -25.86 -0.71
N ALA A 155 4.23 -25.96 0.33
CA ALA A 155 5.38 -26.85 0.35
C ALA A 155 5.01 -28.35 0.38
N ALA A 156 3.77 -28.70 0.73
CA ALA A 156 3.26 -30.07 0.69
C ALA A 156 2.71 -30.46 -0.70
N CYS A 157 2.49 -29.50 -1.60
CA CYS A 157 1.97 -29.79 -2.94
C CYS A 157 2.98 -30.56 -3.79
N GLN A 158 2.45 -31.39 -4.69
CA GLN A 158 3.25 -32.23 -5.60
C GLN A 158 2.84 -32.08 -7.07
N ASN A 159 1.73 -31.39 -7.35
CA ASN A 159 1.20 -31.19 -8.68
C ASN A 159 0.81 -29.73 -8.91
N PHE A 160 0.68 -29.35 -10.18
CA PHE A 160 0.29 -28.00 -10.56
C PHE A 160 -1.07 -27.59 -9.98
N ALA A 161 -2.06 -28.48 -9.99
CA ALA A 161 -3.38 -28.21 -9.44
C ALA A 161 -3.34 -27.81 -7.95
N GLY A 162 -2.58 -28.53 -7.12
CA GLY A 162 -2.41 -28.20 -5.70
C GLY A 162 -1.71 -26.85 -5.51
N LEU A 163 -0.64 -26.61 -6.27
CA LEU A 163 0.07 -25.32 -6.26
C LEU A 163 -0.86 -24.17 -6.68
N ALA A 164 -1.67 -24.36 -7.73
CA ALA A 164 -2.63 -23.39 -8.22
C ALA A 164 -3.74 -23.08 -7.20
N VAL A 165 -4.28 -24.09 -6.51
CA VAL A 165 -5.29 -23.89 -5.46
C VAL A 165 -4.70 -23.13 -4.28
N CYS A 166 -3.53 -23.53 -3.78
CA CYS A 166 -2.84 -22.80 -2.72
C CYS A 166 -2.57 -21.35 -3.15
N ARG A 167 -2.16 -21.13 -4.40
CA ARG A 167 -1.89 -19.80 -4.94
C ARG A 167 -3.14 -18.91 -5.04
N PHE A 168 -4.28 -19.49 -5.41
CA PHE A 168 -5.58 -18.80 -5.42
C PHE A 168 -5.99 -18.40 -4.00
N LEU A 169 -5.89 -19.32 -3.04
CA LEU A 169 -6.22 -19.03 -1.65
C LEU A 169 -5.29 -17.95 -1.07
N LEU A 170 -3.98 -18.00 -1.36
CA LEU A 170 -3.05 -16.94 -0.97
C LEU A 170 -3.51 -15.56 -1.47
N GLY A 171 -3.87 -15.44 -2.75
CA GLY A 171 -4.38 -14.17 -3.30
C GLY A 171 -5.64 -13.67 -2.60
N THR A 172 -6.52 -14.58 -2.18
CA THR A 172 -7.75 -14.24 -1.47
C THR A 172 -7.49 -13.61 -0.10
N PHE A 173 -6.61 -14.22 0.71
CA PHE A 173 -6.32 -13.75 2.06
C PHE A 173 -5.34 -12.56 2.09
N GLU A 174 -4.53 -12.38 1.05
CA GLU A 174 -3.61 -11.26 0.98
C GLU A 174 -4.28 -9.95 0.55
N ALA A 175 -5.44 -10.02 -0.12
CA ALA A 175 -6.16 -8.87 -0.66
C ALA A 175 -6.65 -7.86 0.40
N VAL A 176 -6.85 -8.29 1.65
CA VAL A 176 -7.38 -7.42 2.72
C VAL A 176 -6.36 -6.44 3.27
N ILE A 177 -5.07 -6.74 3.15
CA ILE A 177 -4.02 -6.09 3.94
C ILE A 177 -3.92 -4.60 3.61
N THR A 178 -3.83 -4.27 2.33
CA THR A 178 -3.73 -2.89 1.85
C THR A 178 -4.93 -2.02 2.27
N PRO A 179 -6.19 -2.39 1.96
CA PRO A 179 -7.34 -1.58 2.35
C PRO A 179 -7.50 -1.49 3.87
N ALA A 180 -7.27 -2.57 4.63
CA ALA A 180 -7.34 -2.54 6.09
C ALA A 180 -6.29 -1.60 6.69
N PHE A 181 -5.08 -1.55 6.15
CA PHE A 181 -4.02 -0.67 6.65
C PHE A 181 -4.31 0.78 6.34
N MET A 182 -4.86 1.07 5.16
CA MET A 182 -5.31 2.42 4.84
C MET A 182 -6.45 2.87 5.77
N LEU A 183 -7.35 1.97 6.14
CA LEU A 183 -8.39 2.24 7.13
C LEU A 183 -7.79 2.54 8.52
N ILE A 184 -6.85 1.72 9.00
CA ILE A 184 -6.12 1.99 10.25
C ILE A 184 -5.44 3.35 10.17
N VAL A 185 -4.74 3.65 9.07
CA VAL A 185 -4.04 4.92 8.92
C VAL A 185 -5.02 6.10 8.94
N SER A 186 -6.19 5.95 8.32
CA SER A 186 -7.22 6.99 8.29
C SER A 186 -7.83 7.29 9.67
N GLN A 187 -7.93 6.28 10.53
CA GLN A 187 -8.52 6.38 11.87
C GLN A 187 -7.53 6.92 12.92
N TRP A 188 -6.25 6.56 12.80
CA TRP A 188 -5.24 6.80 13.84
C TRP A 188 -4.36 8.03 13.59
N PHE A 189 -4.24 8.49 12.35
CA PHE A 189 -3.36 9.61 11.98
C PHE A 189 -4.14 10.81 11.45
N ARG A 190 -3.57 12.00 11.66
CA ARG A 190 -4.05 13.26 11.07
C ARG A 190 -4.00 13.20 9.55
N ARG A 191 -5.03 13.73 8.88
CA ARG A 191 -5.19 13.78 7.42
C ARG A 191 -3.94 14.24 6.67
N GLU A 192 -3.25 15.25 7.17
CA GLU A 192 -2.01 15.79 6.58
C GLU A 192 -0.84 14.81 6.60
N THR A 193 -0.82 13.91 7.60
CA THR A 193 0.28 12.97 7.84
C THR A 193 0.00 11.58 7.26
N GLN A 194 -1.25 11.27 6.91
CA GLN A 194 -1.67 9.99 6.35
C GLN A 194 -0.87 9.59 5.09
N PRO A 195 -0.66 10.47 4.07
CA PRO A 195 0.09 10.08 2.88
C PRO A 195 1.54 9.70 3.17
N ALA A 196 2.17 10.39 4.13
CA ALA A 196 3.55 10.09 4.54
C ALA A 196 3.65 8.73 5.26
N ARG A 197 2.67 8.37 6.09
CA ARG A 197 2.62 7.06 6.77
C ARG A 197 2.27 5.94 5.80
N ALA A 198 1.36 6.20 4.86
CA ALA A 198 1.05 5.28 3.78
C ALA A 198 2.27 4.98 2.90
N GLY A 199 2.99 6.02 2.50
CA GLY A 199 4.26 5.87 1.77
C GLY A 199 5.30 5.11 2.57
N LEU A 200 5.43 5.35 3.88
CA LEU A 200 6.43 4.71 4.73
C LEU A 200 6.24 3.19 4.77
N PHE A 201 5.05 2.67 5.05
CA PHE A 201 4.86 1.20 5.06
C PHE A 201 4.98 0.61 3.66
N TYR A 202 4.59 1.35 2.61
CA TYR A 202 4.70 0.86 1.24
C TYR A 202 6.16 0.72 0.80
N CYS A 203 7.05 1.60 1.26
CA CYS A 203 8.50 1.52 1.03
C CYS A 203 9.13 0.25 1.62
N PHE A 204 8.50 -0.39 2.61
CA PHE A 204 8.98 -1.67 3.16
C PHE A 204 8.88 -2.83 2.15
N ASN A 205 8.16 -2.68 1.03
CA ASN A 205 8.27 -3.62 -0.09
C ASN A 205 9.70 -3.70 -0.63
N GLY A 206 10.38 -2.55 -0.81
CA GLY A 206 11.78 -2.52 -1.26
C GLY A 206 12.73 -3.17 -0.25
N PHE A 207 12.51 -2.94 1.03
CA PHE A 207 13.25 -3.62 2.09
C PHE A 207 12.97 -5.13 2.12
N GLY A 208 11.71 -5.55 1.93
CA GLY A 208 11.33 -6.95 1.78
C GLY A 208 12.04 -7.62 0.61
N ALA A 209 12.32 -6.89 -0.47
CA ALA A 209 13.12 -7.40 -1.57
C ALA A 209 14.55 -7.77 -1.15
N MET A 210 15.18 -6.87 -0.39
CA MET A 210 16.54 -7.03 0.10
C MET A 210 16.63 -8.15 1.16
N PHE A 211 15.76 -8.11 2.17
CA PHE A 211 15.73 -9.13 3.23
C PHE A 211 15.32 -10.51 2.70
N GLY A 212 14.39 -10.57 1.76
CA GLY A 212 14.02 -11.80 1.06
C GLY A 212 15.22 -12.43 0.36
N GLY A 213 16.03 -11.65 -0.37
CA GLY A 213 17.26 -12.14 -0.98
C GLY A 213 18.26 -12.74 0.02
N ILE A 214 18.43 -12.10 1.18
CA ILE A 214 19.30 -12.61 2.26
C ILE A 214 18.74 -13.93 2.82
N LEU A 215 17.44 -13.97 3.10
CA LEU A 215 16.75 -15.13 3.65
C LEU A 215 16.85 -16.33 2.71
N PHE A 216 16.56 -16.13 1.42
CA PHE A 216 16.61 -17.20 0.42
C PHE A 216 18.03 -17.64 0.09
N TYR A 217 19.03 -16.75 0.22
CA TYR A 217 20.43 -17.16 0.13
C TYR A 217 20.81 -18.13 1.25
N ALA A 218 20.36 -17.84 2.48
CA ALA A 218 20.62 -18.72 3.63
C ALA A 218 19.93 -20.09 3.45
N VAL A 219 18.67 -20.09 2.99
CA VAL A 219 17.94 -21.34 2.72
C VAL A 219 18.54 -22.13 1.56
N GLY A 220 19.00 -21.46 0.51
CA GLY A 220 19.61 -22.10 -0.65
C GLY A 220 20.90 -22.87 -0.36
N GLN A 221 21.53 -22.65 0.80
CA GLN A 221 22.70 -23.41 1.23
C GLN A 221 22.35 -24.74 1.92
N ALA A 222 21.08 -24.94 2.28
CA ALA A 222 20.61 -26.17 2.91
C ALA A 222 20.83 -27.37 1.97
N LYS A 223 21.34 -28.48 2.52
CA LYS A 223 21.58 -29.72 1.77
C LYS A 223 20.58 -30.79 2.21
N GLY A 224 20.02 -31.52 1.25
CA GLY A 224 19.20 -32.72 1.51
C GLY A 224 17.68 -32.53 1.53
N TRP A 225 17.18 -31.30 1.33
CA TRP A 225 15.74 -31.02 1.17
C TRP A 225 15.52 -30.09 -0.03
N ASP A 226 14.38 -30.25 -0.71
CA ASP A 226 13.99 -29.39 -1.84
C ASP A 226 14.01 -27.92 -1.40
N VAL A 227 14.86 -27.12 -2.01
CA VAL A 227 15.12 -25.73 -1.60
C VAL A 227 13.84 -24.91 -1.72
N TRP A 228 13.07 -25.12 -2.78
CA TRP A 228 11.80 -24.43 -2.97
C TRP A 228 10.80 -24.73 -1.84
N ARG A 229 10.71 -25.98 -1.34
CA ARG A 229 9.82 -26.32 -0.22
C ARG A 229 10.26 -25.62 1.05
N ALA A 230 11.57 -25.60 1.31
CA ALA A 230 12.15 -24.92 2.46
C ALA A 230 11.84 -23.41 2.45
N ILE A 231 11.90 -22.77 1.27
CA ILE A 231 11.52 -21.36 1.08
C ILE A 231 10.07 -21.12 1.55
N TYR A 232 9.12 -21.93 1.09
CA TYR A 232 7.70 -21.76 1.42
C TYR A 232 7.40 -22.03 2.91
N VAL A 233 8.01 -23.05 3.51
CA VAL A 233 7.82 -23.36 4.95
C VAL A 233 8.41 -22.27 5.83
N LEU A 234 9.61 -21.76 5.51
CA LEU A 234 10.25 -20.72 6.30
C LEU A 234 9.44 -19.41 6.23
N CYS A 235 9.10 -18.97 5.01
CA CYS A 235 8.27 -17.79 4.80
C CYS A 235 6.92 -17.91 5.50
N GLY A 236 6.20 -19.02 5.28
CA GLY A 236 4.89 -19.23 5.87
C GLY A 236 4.96 -19.28 7.40
N GLY A 237 5.96 -19.95 7.96
CA GLY A 237 6.17 -20.04 9.40
C GLY A 237 6.45 -18.67 10.04
N LEU A 238 7.33 -17.87 9.43
CA LEU A 238 7.61 -16.50 9.88
C LEU A 238 6.35 -15.62 9.82
N THR A 239 5.58 -15.74 8.73
CA THR A 239 4.33 -15.01 8.54
C THR A 239 3.24 -15.44 9.53
N VAL A 240 3.11 -16.73 9.85
CA VAL A 240 2.20 -17.21 10.91
C VAL A 240 2.59 -16.65 12.26
N CYS A 241 3.87 -16.75 12.63
CA CYS A 241 4.39 -16.19 13.89
C CYS A 241 4.13 -14.68 13.98
N TRP A 242 4.33 -13.95 12.88
CA TRP A 242 4.02 -12.53 12.81
C TRP A 242 2.52 -12.25 12.91
N GLY A 243 1.67 -13.04 12.26
CA GLY A 243 0.21 -12.94 12.37
C GLY A 243 -0.30 -13.13 13.80
N VAL A 244 0.29 -14.07 14.55
CA VAL A 244 0.02 -14.26 15.99
C VAL A 244 0.48 -13.04 16.78
N LEU A 245 1.64 -12.46 16.47
CA LEU A 245 2.08 -11.20 17.09
C LEU A 245 1.08 -10.07 16.79
N LEU A 246 0.63 -9.91 15.55
CA LEU A 246 -0.39 -8.93 15.20
C LEU A 246 -1.67 -9.14 16.02
N PHE A 247 -2.09 -10.38 16.24
CA PHE A 247 -3.32 -10.68 16.98
C PHE A 247 -3.30 -10.12 18.41
N PHE A 248 -2.13 -10.11 19.07
CA PHE A 248 -1.99 -9.59 20.43
C PHE A 248 -1.64 -8.09 20.47
N PHE A 249 -0.93 -7.57 19.48
CA PHE A 249 -0.34 -6.22 19.52
C PHE A 249 -1.10 -5.18 18.68
N LEU A 250 -1.80 -5.60 17.62
CA LEU A 250 -2.53 -4.70 16.73
C LEU A 250 -3.87 -4.31 17.35
N PRO A 251 -4.13 -3.01 17.62
CA PRO A 251 -5.37 -2.59 18.25
C PRO A 251 -6.54 -2.68 17.28
N ASN A 252 -7.70 -3.11 17.80
CA ASN A 252 -8.92 -3.31 17.02
C ASN A 252 -9.63 -2.00 16.64
N ASN A 253 -9.65 -1.04 17.56
CA ASN A 253 -10.25 0.28 17.40
C ASN A 253 -9.52 1.24 18.36
N VAL A 254 -9.50 2.53 18.02
CA VAL A 254 -9.07 3.64 18.88
C VAL A 254 -9.76 3.58 20.24
N LEU A 255 -11.07 3.27 20.27
CA LEU A 255 -11.88 3.18 21.49
C LEU A 255 -11.39 2.08 22.45
N THR A 256 -11.05 0.91 21.90
CA THR A 256 -10.67 -0.30 22.66
C THR A 256 -9.17 -0.41 22.92
N ALA A 257 -8.39 0.61 22.57
CA ALA A 257 -6.94 0.54 22.57
C ALA A 257 -6.34 0.54 23.98
N LYS A 258 -6.06 -0.66 24.52
CA LYS A 258 -5.57 -0.88 25.90
C LYS A 258 -4.23 -0.19 26.23
N ARG A 259 -3.44 0.18 25.23
CA ARG A 259 -2.12 0.83 25.40
C ARG A 259 -2.18 2.33 25.61
N PHE A 260 -3.36 2.92 25.45
CA PHE A 260 -3.56 4.36 25.54
C PHE A 260 -4.38 4.71 26.78
N SER A 261 -3.99 5.78 27.47
CA SER A 261 -4.77 6.30 28.59
C SER A 261 -6.16 6.75 28.10
N VAL A 262 -7.07 6.98 29.04
CA VAL A 262 -8.41 7.46 28.69
C VAL A 262 -8.34 8.82 27.99
N GLU A 263 -7.51 9.74 28.50
CA GLU A 263 -7.27 11.05 27.90
C GLU A 263 -6.63 10.96 26.51
N GLU A 264 -5.67 10.05 26.31
CA GLU A 264 -5.06 9.82 25.00
C GLU A 264 -6.07 9.29 23.98
N ARG A 265 -6.97 8.39 24.40
CA ARG A 265 -8.05 7.88 23.55
C ARG A 265 -9.04 8.99 23.18
N ALA A 266 -9.43 9.82 24.15
CA ALA A 266 -10.28 10.98 23.91
C ALA A 266 -9.65 11.95 22.88
N MET A 267 -8.36 12.24 23.01
CA MET A 267 -7.63 13.06 22.02
C MET A 267 -7.59 12.43 20.62
N LEU A 268 -7.42 11.11 20.51
CA LEU A 268 -7.44 10.41 19.21
C LEU A 268 -8.83 10.40 18.58
N ILE A 269 -9.89 10.22 19.37
CA ILE A 269 -11.28 10.29 18.92
C ILE A 269 -11.58 11.70 18.37
N ALA A 270 -11.24 12.74 19.14
CA ALA A 270 -11.46 14.12 18.74
C ALA A 270 -10.65 14.50 17.48
N GLN A 271 -9.45 13.94 17.32
CA GLN A 271 -8.65 14.08 16.12
C GLN A 271 -9.27 13.37 14.91
N SER A 272 -9.78 12.14 15.09
CA SER A 272 -10.47 11.39 14.05
C SER A 272 -11.75 12.12 13.60
N ALA A 273 -12.51 12.68 14.54
CA ALA A 273 -13.66 13.54 14.24
C ALA A 273 -13.24 14.81 13.45
N ARG A 274 -12.14 15.46 13.85
CA ARG A 274 -11.56 16.62 13.14
C ARG A 274 -10.99 16.29 11.77
N ASN A 275 -10.56 15.06 11.53
CA ASN A 275 -10.06 14.66 10.21
C ASN A 275 -11.14 14.82 9.13
N LYS A 276 -12.43 14.96 9.52
CA LYS A 276 -13.59 15.10 8.63
C LYS A 276 -13.32 14.22 7.41
N THR A 277 -13.06 12.93 7.62
CA THR A 277 -12.75 11.96 6.57
C THR A 277 -13.85 12.11 5.52
N GLY A 278 -13.51 12.83 4.45
CA GLY A 278 -14.38 13.82 3.79
C GLY A 278 -15.82 13.37 3.72
N VAL A 279 -16.73 14.06 4.42
CA VAL A 279 -18.18 13.79 4.44
C VAL A 279 -18.44 12.33 4.10
N PHE A 280 -18.28 11.40 5.05
CA PHE A 280 -18.57 9.98 4.84
C PHE A 280 -20.04 9.87 4.44
N ASN A 281 -20.30 10.06 3.15
CA ASN A 281 -21.64 10.14 2.64
C ASN A 281 -22.01 8.69 2.44
N ARG A 282 -22.68 8.12 3.44
CA ARG A 282 -23.23 6.76 3.36
C ARG A 282 -24.06 6.55 2.09
N LYS A 283 -24.51 7.64 1.47
CA LYS A 283 -25.24 7.65 0.20
C LYS A 283 -24.27 7.69 -0.99
N ILE A 284 -24.19 6.57 -1.69
CA ILE A 284 -23.56 6.47 -3.00
C ILE A 284 -24.29 7.37 -4.00
N LYS A 285 -23.59 8.34 -4.58
CA LYS A 285 -24.13 9.22 -5.62
C LYS A 285 -23.87 8.63 -7.01
N TRP A 286 -24.92 8.11 -7.65
CA TRP A 286 -24.82 7.53 -9.00
C TRP A 286 -24.31 8.50 -10.07
N ASN A 287 -24.60 9.80 -9.95
CA ASN A 287 -24.11 10.81 -10.88
C ASN A 287 -22.58 10.88 -10.85
N GLN A 288 -21.97 10.83 -9.65
CA GLN A 288 -20.52 10.82 -9.49
C GLN A 288 -19.88 9.55 -10.07
N ILE A 289 -20.56 8.39 -9.96
CA ILE A 289 -20.10 7.14 -10.60
C ILE A 289 -20.11 7.26 -12.13
N ARG A 290 -21.18 7.80 -12.71
CA ARG A 290 -21.26 8.01 -14.17
C ARG A 290 -20.16 8.95 -14.66
N GLU A 291 -19.86 9.98 -13.88
CA GLU A 291 -18.78 10.92 -14.18
C GLU A 291 -17.41 10.23 -14.21
N VAL A 292 -17.16 9.25 -13.32
CA VAL A 292 -15.91 8.47 -13.35
C VAL A 292 -15.67 7.81 -14.70
N PHE A 293 -16.70 7.17 -15.25
CA PHE A 293 -16.59 6.46 -16.52
C PHE A 293 -16.57 7.38 -17.74
N ALA A 294 -16.99 8.64 -17.59
CA ALA A 294 -16.90 9.67 -18.64
C ALA A 294 -15.59 10.48 -18.59
N ASP A 295 -14.86 10.44 -17.48
CA ASP A 295 -13.67 11.27 -17.28
C ASP A 295 -12.42 10.68 -17.96
N SER A 296 -11.91 11.40 -18.96
CA SER A 296 -10.69 11.04 -19.69
C SER A 296 -9.46 10.91 -18.79
N GLN A 297 -9.36 11.68 -17.70
CA GLN A 297 -8.25 11.59 -16.74
C GLN A 297 -8.17 10.19 -16.13
N ILE A 298 -9.33 9.62 -15.78
CA ILE A 298 -9.42 8.35 -15.07
C ILE A 298 -9.06 7.20 -16.02
N TRP A 299 -9.54 7.24 -17.26
CA TRP A 299 -9.14 6.26 -18.29
C TRP A 299 -7.65 6.32 -18.60
N LEU A 300 -7.06 7.52 -18.70
CA LEU A 300 -5.62 7.66 -18.89
C LEU A 300 -4.84 7.04 -17.71
N LEU A 301 -5.27 7.29 -16.47
CA LEU A 301 -4.65 6.67 -15.29
C LEU A 301 -4.84 5.16 -15.25
N PHE A 302 -6.03 4.65 -15.63
CA PHE A 302 -6.31 3.23 -15.75
C PHE A 302 -5.34 2.55 -16.71
N PHE A 303 -5.22 3.04 -17.94
CA PHE A 303 -4.30 2.46 -18.91
C PHE A 303 -2.83 2.64 -18.52
N TYR A 304 -2.47 3.76 -17.88
CA TYR A 304 -1.11 3.96 -17.37
C TYR A 304 -0.72 2.90 -16.32
N VAL A 305 -1.61 2.66 -15.35
CA VAL A 305 -1.40 1.66 -14.29
C VAL A 305 -1.44 0.24 -14.87
N LEU A 306 -2.37 -0.03 -15.79
CA LEU A 306 -2.43 -1.31 -16.50
C LEU A 306 -1.09 -1.65 -17.14
N LEU A 307 -0.54 -0.75 -17.96
CA LEU A 307 0.75 -0.96 -18.61
C LEU A 307 1.90 -1.07 -17.59
N ASN A 308 1.83 -0.34 -16.48
CA ASN A 308 2.83 -0.46 -15.40
C ASN A 308 2.83 -1.86 -14.80
N GLU A 309 1.65 -2.40 -14.53
CA GLU A 309 1.51 -3.69 -13.88
C GLU A 309 1.69 -4.87 -14.82
N VAL A 310 1.54 -4.68 -16.14
CA VAL A 310 2.05 -5.63 -17.15
C VAL A 310 3.57 -5.77 -17.01
N ILE A 311 4.30 -4.65 -16.85
CA ILE A 311 5.74 -4.67 -16.62
C ILE A 311 6.06 -5.35 -15.28
N ASN A 312 5.33 -5.01 -14.22
CA ASN A 312 5.50 -5.60 -12.90
C ASN A 312 5.30 -7.12 -12.92
N GLY A 313 4.15 -7.60 -13.41
CA GLY A 313 3.83 -9.02 -13.47
C GLY A 313 4.87 -9.83 -14.27
N GLY A 314 5.41 -9.26 -15.35
CA GLY A 314 6.50 -9.89 -16.09
C GLY A 314 7.84 -9.88 -15.34
N ILE A 315 8.37 -8.69 -15.06
CA ILE A 315 9.71 -8.53 -14.48
C ILE A 315 9.79 -9.14 -13.08
N ALA A 316 8.79 -8.98 -12.21
CA ALA A 316 8.84 -9.50 -10.85
C ALA A 316 8.96 -11.03 -10.81
N ASN A 317 8.32 -11.74 -11.75
CA ASN A 317 8.32 -13.20 -11.81
C ASN A 317 9.49 -13.78 -12.63
N PHE A 318 9.96 -13.09 -13.67
CA PHE A 318 10.96 -13.65 -14.60
C PHE A 318 12.35 -13.03 -14.50
N SER A 319 12.52 -11.85 -13.87
CA SER A 319 13.82 -11.17 -13.81
C SER A 319 14.92 -12.03 -13.18
N LYS A 320 14.59 -12.86 -12.18
CA LYS A 320 15.57 -13.76 -11.56
C LYS A 320 15.96 -14.92 -12.48
N LEU A 321 15.03 -15.43 -13.29
CA LEU A 321 15.33 -16.42 -14.33
C LEU A 321 16.22 -15.83 -15.43
N ILE A 322 16.01 -14.55 -15.79
CA ILE A 322 16.92 -13.82 -16.70
C ILE A 322 18.32 -13.71 -16.10
N VAL A 323 18.43 -13.40 -14.80
CA VAL A 323 19.72 -13.35 -14.09
C VAL A 323 20.39 -14.73 -14.07
N GLN A 324 19.63 -15.77 -13.74
CA GLN A 324 20.12 -17.15 -13.76
C GLN A 324 20.66 -17.57 -15.13
N GLY A 325 20.06 -17.06 -16.21
CA GLY A 325 20.50 -17.34 -17.58
C GLY A 325 21.94 -16.93 -17.91
N PHE A 326 22.55 -16.00 -17.16
CA PHE A 326 23.96 -15.61 -17.37
C PHE A 326 24.87 -15.86 -16.16
N THR A 327 24.31 -16.18 -14.99
CA THR A 327 25.09 -16.62 -13.83
C THR A 327 25.28 -18.13 -13.79
N HIS A 328 24.31 -18.89 -14.29
CA HIS A 328 24.22 -20.36 -14.22
C HIS A 328 24.28 -20.94 -12.79
N ASP A 329 24.06 -20.09 -11.79
CA ASP A 329 24.14 -20.45 -10.37
C ASP A 329 22.98 -19.78 -9.62
N ALA A 330 22.17 -20.60 -8.95
CA ALA A 330 21.00 -20.16 -8.20
C ALA A 330 21.39 -19.34 -6.94
N LEU A 331 22.48 -19.71 -6.27
CA LEU A 331 22.98 -18.97 -5.11
C LEU A 331 23.52 -17.61 -5.53
N LEU A 332 24.32 -17.57 -6.59
CA LEU A 332 24.85 -16.30 -7.11
C LEU A 332 23.73 -15.38 -7.62
N THR A 333 22.71 -15.94 -8.29
CA THR A 333 21.50 -15.22 -8.70
C THR A 333 20.78 -14.59 -7.51
N THR A 334 20.68 -15.34 -6.42
CA THR A 334 20.03 -14.88 -5.18
C THR A 334 20.82 -13.76 -4.52
N VAL A 335 22.15 -13.85 -4.49
CA VAL A 335 23.05 -12.79 -3.98
C VAL A 335 22.90 -11.51 -4.80
N TYR A 336 22.88 -11.61 -6.13
CA TYR A 336 22.63 -10.45 -6.99
C TYR A 336 21.22 -9.86 -6.80
N GLY A 337 20.26 -10.62 -6.27
CA GLY A 337 18.96 -10.10 -5.84
C GLY A 337 19.03 -9.12 -4.66
N ILE A 338 20.06 -9.17 -3.81
CA ILE A 338 20.13 -8.35 -2.60
C ILE A 338 20.31 -6.84 -2.94
N PRO A 339 21.31 -6.44 -3.78
CA PRO A 339 21.44 -5.03 -4.17
C PRO A 339 20.22 -4.51 -4.94
N TYR A 340 19.56 -5.37 -5.73
CA TYR A 340 18.33 -5.00 -6.45
C TYR A 340 17.26 -4.42 -5.51
N GLY A 341 17.09 -5.00 -4.32
CA GLY A 341 16.15 -4.46 -3.32
C GLY A 341 16.49 -3.05 -2.86
N ALA A 342 17.78 -2.76 -2.67
CA ALA A 342 18.24 -1.41 -2.29
C ALA A 342 18.01 -0.38 -3.41
N PHE A 343 18.32 -0.72 -4.66
CA PHE A 343 18.05 0.15 -5.80
C PHE A 343 16.54 0.39 -5.99
N ASN A 344 15.71 -0.64 -5.83
CA ASN A 344 14.27 -0.50 -5.89
C ASN A 344 13.74 0.45 -4.80
N ALA A 345 14.21 0.31 -3.56
CA ALA A 345 13.86 1.23 -2.47
C ALA A 345 14.26 2.68 -2.78
N ILE A 346 15.42 2.91 -3.40
CA ILE A 346 15.86 4.24 -3.85
C ILE A 346 14.87 4.81 -4.88
N PHE A 347 14.49 4.04 -5.90
CA PHE A 347 13.54 4.51 -6.92
C PHE A 347 12.14 4.78 -6.34
N MET A 348 11.68 3.92 -5.42
CA MET A 348 10.40 4.09 -4.71
C MET A 348 10.34 5.38 -3.89
N PHE A 349 11.45 5.79 -3.27
CA PHE A 349 11.50 7.01 -2.47
C PHE A 349 11.68 8.26 -3.34
N THR A 350 12.62 8.20 -4.28
CA THR A 350 13.04 9.38 -5.06
C THR A 350 11.95 9.91 -5.98
N GLY A 351 11.15 9.06 -6.61
CA GLY A 351 10.07 9.49 -7.51
C GLY A 351 9.02 10.36 -6.80
N PRO A 352 8.31 9.83 -5.79
CA PRO A 352 7.37 10.61 -4.98
C PRO A 352 8.00 11.81 -4.27
N PHE A 353 9.25 11.69 -3.81
CA PHE A 353 9.98 12.81 -3.20
C PHE A 353 10.14 13.97 -4.18
N VAL A 354 10.62 13.73 -5.40
CA VAL A 354 10.74 14.77 -6.45
C VAL A 354 9.37 15.35 -6.80
N ALA A 355 8.36 14.49 -6.95
CA ALA A 355 6.98 14.91 -7.25
C ALA A 355 6.34 15.77 -6.13
N SER A 356 6.78 15.62 -4.88
CA SER A 356 6.33 16.41 -3.74
C SER A 356 7.07 17.74 -3.60
N LYS A 357 8.36 17.77 -3.97
CA LYS A 357 9.24 18.95 -3.79
C LYS A 357 9.00 20.02 -4.86
N PHE A 358 8.72 19.61 -6.09
CA PHE A 358 8.51 20.54 -7.19
C PHE A 358 7.03 20.59 -7.56
N LYS A 359 6.52 21.81 -7.79
CA LYS A 359 5.14 21.98 -8.24
C LYS A 359 5.01 21.47 -9.67
N ASN A 360 3.92 20.77 -9.97
CA ASN A 360 3.48 20.54 -11.34
C ASN A 360 4.44 19.70 -12.22
N VAL A 361 5.21 18.80 -11.57
CA VAL A 361 6.15 17.88 -12.23
C VAL A 361 5.70 16.42 -12.22
N ARG A 362 4.49 16.08 -11.74
CA ARG A 362 4.11 14.69 -11.46
C ARG A 362 4.13 13.81 -12.70
N THR A 363 3.54 14.30 -13.80
CA THR A 363 3.56 13.63 -15.11
C THR A 363 4.96 13.57 -15.72
N ILE A 364 5.83 14.53 -15.41
CA ILE A 364 7.24 14.49 -15.85
C ILE A 364 7.99 13.39 -15.10
N VAL A 365 7.82 13.30 -13.78
CA VAL A 365 8.39 12.21 -12.96
C VAL A 365 7.89 10.86 -13.47
N MET A 366 6.60 10.73 -13.78
CA MET A 366 6.02 9.53 -14.38
C MET A 366 6.76 9.10 -15.65
N CYS A 367 7.11 10.03 -16.55
CA CYS A 367 7.89 9.71 -17.76
C CYS A 367 9.35 9.39 -17.45
N VAL A 368 10.02 10.22 -16.65
CA VAL A 368 11.47 10.13 -16.42
C VAL A 368 11.85 8.85 -15.68
N TRP A 369 11.03 8.41 -14.71
CA TRP A 369 11.29 7.17 -13.95
C TRP A 369 11.09 5.89 -14.77
N LEU A 370 10.58 5.97 -16.00
CA LEU A 370 10.51 4.83 -16.92
C LEU A 370 11.79 4.66 -17.75
N LEU A 371 12.60 5.71 -17.89
CA LEU A 371 13.83 5.66 -18.72
C LEU A 371 14.84 4.62 -18.22
N PRO A 372 15.11 4.46 -16.91
CA PRO A 372 16.02 3.42 -16.45
C PRO A 372 15.48 2.01 -16.73
N THR A 373 14.18 1.76 -16.58
CA THR A 373 13.54 0.51 -16.97
C THR A 373 13.66 0.25 -18.48
N LEU A 374 13.50 1.27 -19.33
CA LEU A 374 13.69 1.14 -20.77
C LEU A 374 15.12 0.70 -21.10
N VAL A 375 16.12 1.37 -20.51
CA VAL A 375 17.53 1.01 -20.67
C VAL A 375 17.81 -0.40 -20.15
N ALA A 376 17.25 -0.76 -18.99
CA ALA A 376 17.42 -2.09 -18.41
C ALA A 376 16.95 -3.20 -19.35
N VAL A 377 15.76 -3.03 -19.94
CA VAL A 377 15.17 -4.05 -20.82
C VAL A 377 15.86 -4.10 -22.18
N THR A 378 16.32 -2.97 -22.72
CA THR A 378 17.12 -3.01 -23.96
C THR A 378 18.46 -3.71 -23.74
N LEU A 379 19.10 -3.52 -22.58
CA LEU A 379 20.30 -4.28 -22.19
C LEU A 379 20.00 -5.77 -22.06
N PHE A 380 18.88 -6.14 -21.43
CA PHE A 380 18.47 -7.54 -21.36
C PHE A 380 18.22 -8.17 -22.72
N TRP A 381 17.70 -7.41 -23.69
CA TRP A 381 17.38 -7.94 -25.01
C TRP A 381 18.61 -8.04 -25.93
N GLN A 382 19.45 -7.00 -25.97
CA GLN A 382 20.48 -6.83 -26.99
C GLN A 382 21.88 -7.23 -26.54
N LEU A 383 22.16 -7.21 -25.23
CA LEU A 383 23.52 -7.43 -24.75
C LEU A 383 23.87 -8.92 -24.73
N PRO A 384 25.07 -9.31 -25.21
CA PRO A 384 25.55 -10.68 -25.07
C PRO A 384 25.60 -11.13 -23.61
N ARG A 385 25.23 -12.39 -23.33
CA ARG A 385 25.25 -12.96 -21.96
C ARG A 385 26.65 -13.03 -21.33
N SER A 386 27.70 -12.89 -22.14
CA SER A 386 29.08 -12.73 -21.66
C SER A 386 29.31 -11.41 -20.93
N ASN A 387 28.58 -10.35 -21.26
CA ASN A 387 28.71 -9.04 -20.61
C ASN A 387 27.88 -8.98 -19.32
N LYS A 388 28.35 -9.68 -18.29
CA LYS A 388 27.69 -9.75 -16.98
C LYS A 388 27.52 -8.38 -16.32
N GLY A 389 28.50 -7.48 -16.48
CA GLY A 389 28.46 -6.14 -15.89
C GLY A 389 27.29 -5.30 -16.41
N GLY A 390 27.09 -5.26 -17.73
CA GLY A 390 25.98 -4.52 -18.34
C GLY A 390 24.61 -5.13 -17.99
N LEU A 391 24.51 -6.46 -17.95
CA LEU A 391 23.27 -7.14 -17.55
C LEU A 391 22.92 -6.90 -16.08
N LEU A 392 23.91 -6.90 -15.19
CA LEU A 392 23.70 -6.58 -13.77
C LEU A 392 23.30 -5.11 -13.57
N ALA A 393 23.92 -4.18 -14.30
CA ALA A 393 23.49 -2.79 -14.29
C ALA A 393 22.02 -2.65 -14.74
N GLY A 394 21.64 -3.34 -15.81
CA GLY A 394 20.24 -3.42 -16.26
C GLY A 394 19.32 -3.98 -15.17
N TYR A 395 19.70 -5.07 -14.51
CA TYR A 395 18.92 -5.67 -13.43
C TYR A 395 18.67 -4.70 -12.27
N TYR A 396 19.67 -3.92 -11.84
CA TYR A 396 19.49 -2.95 -10.77
C TYR A 396 18.64 -1.72 -11.18
N MET A 397 18.65 -1.36 -12.47
CA MET A 397 17.84 -0.25 -13.00
C MET A 397 16.40 -0.66 -13.31
N CYS A 398 16.10 -1.96 -13.47
CA CYS A 398 14.82 -2.40 -14.02
C CYS A 398 13.62 -2.00 -13.15
N GLY A 399 13.79 -1.89 -11.83
CA GLY A 399 12.73 -1.54 -10.87
C GLY A 399 12.31 -0.05 -10.86
N SER A 400 12.89 0.82 -11.70
CA SER A 400 12.60 2.26 -11.63
C SER A 400 11.14 2.62 -11.90
N PHE A 401 10.44 1.84 -12.73
CA PHE A 401 9.01 2.03 -13.05
C PHE A 401 8.09 2.06 -11.82
N VAL A 402 8.50 1.45 -10.69
CA VAL A 402 7.73 1.45 -9.44
C VAL A 402 7.61 2.86 -8.86
N GLY A 403 8.64 3.70 -9.01
CA GLY A 403 8.56 5.10 -8.60
C GLY A 403 7.49 5.87 -9.39
N ALA A 404 7.35 5.56 -10.67
CA ALA A 404 6.32 6.15 -11.54
C ALA A 404 4.91 5.65 -11.19
N LEU A 405 4.78 4.38 -10.79
CA LEU A 405 3.53 3.79 -10.29
C LEU A 405 3.01 4.53 -9.07
N ILE A 406 3.85 4.75 -8.04
CA ILE A 406 3.43 5.38 -6.79
C ILE A 406 2.86 6.78 -7.04
N VAL A 407 3.51 7.57 -7.92
CA VAL A 407 3.01 8.89 -8.32
C VAL A 407 1.65 8.77 -9.02
N SER A 408 1.49 7.81 -9.93
CA SER A 408 0.23 7.60 -10.66
C SER A 408 -0.93 7.18 -9.75
N LEU A 409 -0.70 6.31 -8.76
CA LEU A 409 -1.72 5.86 -7.80
C LEU A 409 -2.18 6.97 -6.85
N GLN A 410 -1.36 8.01 -6.65
CA GLN A 410 -1.74 9.18 -5.84
C GLN A 410 -2.53 10.24 -6.63
N MET A 411 -2.58 10.15 -7.97
CA MET A 411 -3.28 11.12 -8.80
C MET A 411 -4.79 11.15 -8.54
N PRO A 412 -5.53 10.01 -8.45
CA PRO A 412 -6.96 10.06 -8.13
C PRO A 412 -7.27 10.78 -6.81
N ALA A 413 -6.44 10.56 -5.79
CA ALA A 413 -6.64 11.18 -4.48
C ALA A 413 -6.50 12.72 -4.49
N SER A 414 -5.75 13.26 -5.44
CA SER A 414 -5.44 14.69 -5.52
C SER A 414 -6.12 15.43 -6.68
N ASN A 415 -6.53 14.70 -7.72
CA ASN A 415 -7.11 15.26 -8.94
C ASN A 415 -8.59 14.86 -9.16
N VAL A 416 -9.22 14.22 -8.18
CA VAL A 416 -10.66 13.89 -8.23
C VAL A 416 -11.36 14.48 -7.01
N GLY A 417 -12.34 15.33 -7.30
CA GLY A 417 -13.27 15.92 -6.32
C GLY A 417 -14.50 15.04 -6.18
N GLY A 418 -15.21 15.15 -5.06
CA GLY A 418 -16.35 14.29 -4.75
C GLY A 418 -15.92 12.95 -4.13
N TYR A 419 -16.53 12.58 -3.01
CA TYR A 419 -16.20 11.38 -2.26
C TYR A 419 -16.52 10.11 -3.05
N THR A 420 -17.73 10.00 -3.61
CA THR A 420 -18.13 8.80 -4.39
C THR A 420 -17.30 8.71 -5.67
N LYS A 421 -17.05 9.83 -6.36
CA LYS A 421 -16.22 9.89 -7.57
C LYS A 421 -14.80 9.40 -7.27
N ARG A 422 -14.17 9.94 -6.22
CA ARG A 422 -12.79 9.59 -5.84
C ARG A 422 -12.64 8.13 -5.46
N THR A 423 -13.52 7.60 -4.60
CA THR A 423 -13.45 6.19 -4.18
C THR A 423 -13.65 5.26 -5.37
N THR A 424 -14.61 5.56 -6.25
CA THR A 424 -14.86 4.77 -7.46
C THR A 424 -13.69 4.86 -8.45
N ALA A 425 -13.09 6.05 -8.63
CA ALA A 425 -11.92 6.24 -9.47
C ALA A 425 -10.71 5.44 -8.98
N THR A 426 -10.44 5.46 -7.67
CA THR A 426 -9.36 4.67 -7.06
C THR A 426 -9.58 3.18 -7.25
N ALA A 427 -10.79 2.68 -7.01
CA ALA A 427 -11.12 1.26 -7.22
C ALA A 427 -10.99 0.85 -8.69
N PHE A 428 -11.42 1.71 -9.62
CA PHE A 428 -11.30 1.45 -11.04
C PHE A 428 -9.83 1.41 -11.51
N VAL A 429 -8.99 2.33 -11.02
CA VAL A 429 -7.55 2.29 -11.31
C VAL A 429 -6.89 1.06 -10.68
N PHE A 430 -7.35 0.61 -9.51
CA PHE A 430 -6.86 -0.61 -8.88
C PHE A 430 -7.25 -1.89 -9.65
N LEU A 431 -8.41 -1.89 -10.32
CA LEU A 431 -8.76 -2.99 -11.24
C LEU A 431 -7.70 -3.16 -12.35
N ALA A 432 -7.19 -2.05 -12.92
CA ALA A 432 -6.08 -2.09 -13.87
C ALA A 432 -4.81 -2.71 -13.26
N TYR A 433 -4.58 -2.52 -11.96
CA TYR A 433 -3.43 -3.09 -11.28
C TYR A 433 -3.46 -4.62 -11.29
N CYS A 434 -4.61 -5.21 -10.98
CA CYS A 434 -4.78 -6.67 -11.01
C CYS A 434 -4.70 -7.22 -12.43
N ILE A 435 -5.38 -6.58 -13.40
CA ILE A 435 -5.38 -7.02 -14.80
C ILE A 435 -3.96 -6.99 -15.39
N GLY A 436 -3.18 -5.96 -15.10
CA GLY A 436 -1.82 -5.86 -15.62
C GLY A 436 -0.93 -7.00 -15.12
N ASN A 437 -1.00 -7.31 -13.83
CA ASN A 437 -0.25 -8.42 -13.25
C ASN A 437 -0.70 -9.80 -13.75
N ILE A 438 -1.94 -9.95 -14.20
CA ILE A 438 -2.44 -11.16 -14.87
C ILE A 438 -1.84 -11.28 -16.27
N ILE A 439 -1.78 -10.18 -17.03
CA ILE A 439 -1.32 -10.19 -18.43
C ILE A 439 0.22 -10.35 -18.51
N GLY A 440 0.96 -9.67 -17.63
CA GLY A 440 2.42 -9.54 -17.67
C GLY A 440 3.20 -10.87 -17.83
N PRO A 441 2.97 -11.88 -16.97
CA PRO A 441 3.67 -13.15 -17.03
C PRO A 441 3.60 -13.85 -18.40
N HIS A 442 2.46 -13.76 -19.08
CA HIS A 442 2.24 -14.43 -20.37
C HIS A 442 3.05 -13.83 -21.54
N GLY A 443 3.67 -12.66 -21.36
CA GLY A 443 4.63 -12.12 -22.33
C GLY A 443 5.99 -12.83 -22.30
N PHE A 444 6.31 -13.55 -21.23
CA PHE A 444 7.61 -14.20 -21.01
C PHE A 444 7.53 -15.68 -21.38
N ILE A 445 7.74 -15.95 -22.66
CA ILE A 445 7.59 -17.28 -23.24
C ILE A 445 8.80 -18.17 -22.91
N GLY A 446 8.55 -19.37 -22.37
CA GLY A 446 9.61 -20.30 -21.96
C GLY A 446 10.54 -20.73 -23.08
N SER A 447 10.04 -20.86 -24.31
CA SER A 447 10.87 -21.22 -25.48
C SER A 447 11.91 -20.16 -25.86
N GLU A 448 11.77 -18.93 -25.36
CA GLU A 448 12.69 -17.83 -25.60
C GLU A 448 13.69 -17.63 -24.45
N ALA A 449 13.68 -18.52 -23.45
CA ALA A 449 14.63 -18.48 -22.36
C ALA A 449 16.08 -18.62 -22.89
N PRO A 450 17.06 -17.94 -22.26
CA PRO A 450 16.94 -17.07 -21.09
C PRO A 450 16.67 -15.59 -21.44
N ILE A 451 16.43 -15.26 -22.72
CA ILE A 451 16.33 -13.88 -23.17
C ILE A 451 14.92 -13.33 -22.99
N TYR A 452 13.90 -14.15 -23.23
CA TYR A 452 12.49 -13.76 -23.23
C TYR A 452 12.27 -12.52 -24.12
N GLN A 453 12.60 -12.65 -25.41
CA GLN A 453 12.61 -11.54 -26.36
C GLN A 453 11.24 -10.87 -26.49
N THR A 454 10.17 -11.67 -26.53
CA THR A 454 8.78 -11.19 -26.55
C THR A 454 8.46 -10.43 -25.28
N GLY A 455 8.90 -10.91 -24.11
CA GLY A 455 8.74 -10.21 -22.84
C GLY A 455 9.46 -8.86 -22.83
N CYS A 456 10.68 -8.80 -23.37
CA CYS A 456 11.41 -7.53 -23.50
C CYS A 456 10.70 -6.54 -24.43
N LYS A 457 10.20 -7.00 -25.60
CA LYS A 457 9.44 -6.17 -26.53
C LYS A 457 8.13 -5.68 -25.92
N LEU A 458 7.43 -6.53 -25.17
CA LEU A 458 6.22 -6.18 -24.44
C LEU A 458 6.49 -5.05 -23.45
N VAL A 459 7.55 -5.15 -22.64
CA VAL A 459 7.90 -4.10 -21.68
C VAL A 459 8.26 -2.79 -22.38
N ILE A 460 9.02 -2.83 -23.48
CA ILE A 460 9.34 -1.63 -24.27
C ILE A 460 8.06 -0.97 -24.81
N GLY A 461 7.12 -1.76 -25.32
CA GLY A 461 5.81 -1.27 -25.78
C GLY A 461 4.99 -0.65 -24.65
N CYS A 462 4.98 -1.28 -23.47
CA CYS A 462 4.31 -0.74 -22.29
C CYS A 462 4.93 0.59 -21.85
N VAL A 463 6.25 0.71 -21.79
CA VAL A 463 6.94 1.96 -21.45
C VAL A 463 6.61 3.06 -22.45
N ALA A 464 6.66 2.77 -23.76
CA ALA A 464 6.31 3.75 -24.80
C ALA A 464 4.86 4.22 -24.66
N GLY A 465 3.92 3.30 -24.42
CA GLY A 465 2.51 3.61 -24.16
C GLY A 465 2.33 4.47 -22.91
N GLN A 466 3.03 4.16 -21.82
CA GLN A 466 2.98 4.94 -20.58
C GLN A 466 3.50 6.36 -20.76
N VAL A 467 4.61 6.55 -21.50
CA VAL A 467 5.13 7.89 -21.81
C VAL A 467 4.10 8.69 -22.62
N ALA A 468 3.50 8.08 -23.65
CA ALA A 468 2.46 8.73 -24.45
C ALA A 468 1.24 9.11 -23.60
N ILE A 469 0.78 8.22 -22.72
CA ILE A 469 -0.35 8.45 -21.81
C ILE A 469 -0.03 9.53 -20.79
N ALA A 470 1.17 9.55 -20.20
CA ALA A 470 1.57 10.58 -19.23
C ALA A 470 1.65 11.96 -19.88
N ILE A 471 2.13 12.05 -21.13
CA ILE A 471 2.10 13.27 -21.93
C ILE A 471 0.66 13.70 -22.24
N ALA A 472 -0.21 12.77 -22.65
CA ALA A 472 -1.62 13.07 -22.91
C ALA A 472 -2.33 13.57 -21.64
N LEU A 473 -2.10 12.91 -20.50
CA LEU A 473 -2.62 13.29 -19.19
C LEU A 473 -2.16 14.70 -18.82
N ARG A 474 -0.88 15.00 -19.01
CA ARG A 474 -0.32 16.34 -18.82
C ARG A 474 -1.08 17.41 -19.61
N PHE A 475 -1.31 17.18 -20.91
CA PHE A 475 -2.02 18.13 -21.75
C PHE A 475 -3.49 18.30 -21.33
N VAL A 476 -4.18 17.21 -20.97
CA VAL A 476 -5.55 17.26 -20.46
C VAL A 476 -5.64 18.13 -19.20
N LEU A 477 -4.74 17.93 -18.24
CA LEU A 477 -4.76 18.65 -16.97
C LEU A 477 -4.40 20.13 -17.12
N ILE A 478 -3.40 20.44 -17.96
CA ILE A 478 -3.06 21.83 -18.30
C ILE A 478 -4.24 22.52 -19.00
N ARG A 479 -4.89 21.85 -19.96
CA ARG A 479 -6.05 22.40 -20.66
C ARG A 479 -7.20 22.68 -19.69
N ARG A 480 -7.49 21.76 -18.76
CA ARG A 480 -8.53 21.96 -17.74
C ARG A 480 -8.24 23.17 -16.86
N ASN A 481 -7.00 23.32 -16.39
CA ASN A 481 -6.61 24.48 -15.59
C ASN A 481 -6.70 25.80 -16.39
N ARG A 482 -6.23 25.82 -17.64
CA ARG A 482 -6.31 27.01 -18.51
C ARG A 482 -7.75 27.45 -18.79
N LEU A 483 -8.65 26.49 -19.02
CA LEU A 483 -10.07 26.80 -19.23
C LEU A 483 -10.71 27.43 -17.99
N ARG A 484 -10.26 27.03 -16.79
CA ARG A 484 -10.70 27.62 -15.52
C ARG A 484 -10.10 29.00 -15.28
N ASP A 485 -8.82 29.18 -15.60
CA ASP A 485 -8.18 30.50 -15.52
C ASP A 485 -8.87 31.53 -16.43
N ALA A 486 -9.38 31.08 -17.58
CA ALA A 486 -10.15 31.93 -18.50
C ALA A 486 -11.55 32.31 -17.98
N GLN A 487 -12.12 31.59 -17.01
CA GLN A 487 -13.43 31.91 -16.41
C GLN A 487 -13.36 33.00 -15.33
N GLY A 488 -12.16 33.44 -14.94
CA GLY A 488 -11.94 34.49 -13.95
C GLY A 488 -11.95 33.99 -12.49
N PRO A 489 -11.58 34.84 -11.51
CA PRO A 489 -11.59 34.48 -10.10
C PRO A 489 -13.04 34.32 -9.62
N VAL A 490 -13.41 33.11 -9.20
CA VAL A 490 -14.69 32.84 -8.53
C VAL A 490 -14.49 33.09 -7.04
N VAL A 491 -15.37 33.88 -6.43
CA VAL A 491 -15.35 34.15 -4.98
C VAL A 491 -15.46 32.81 -4.24
N GLU A 492 -14.57 32.55 -3.29
CA GLU A 492 -14.67 31.38 -2.40
C GLU A 492 -15.95 31.50 -1.58
N ASP A 493 -16.97 30.73 -1.95
CA ASP A 493 -18.09 30.45 -1.06
C ASP A 493 -17.59 29.46 0.01
N GLU A 494 -17.45 29.92 1.25
CA GLU A 494 -17.06 29.06 2.39
C GLU A 494 -18.02 27.86 2.55
N HIS A 495 -19.25 27.95 2.02
CA HIS A 495 -20.19 26.82 1.98
C HIS A 495 -19.90 25.79 0.89
N ALA A 496 -19.13 26.10 -0.16
CA ALA A 496 -18.74 25.14 -1.19
C ALA A 496 -17.81 24.04 -0.66
N VAL A 497 -17.06 24.30 0.43
CA VAL A 497 -16.22 23.30 1.13
C VAL A 497 -17.09 22.27 1.88
N LEU A 498 -18.32 22.64 2.27
CA LEU A 498 -19.27 21.76 2.94
C LEU A 498 -20.08 20.89 1.96
N GLN A 499 -20.16 21.28 0.69
CA GLN A 499 -20.85 20.51 -0.34
C GLN A 499 -19.87 19.52 -0.99
N ASP A 500 -20.25 18.23 -1.01
CA ASP A 500 -19.50 17.15 -1.67
C ASP A 500 -19.63 17.25 -3.21
N LEU A 501 -19.06 18.32 -3.77
CA LEU A 501 -18.98 18.66 -5.19
C LEU A 501 -17.85 17.90 -5.87
N THR A 502 -18.07 17.50 -7.11
CA THR A 502 -17.05 16.87 -7.96
C THR A 502 -15.98 17.87 -8.41
N ASP A 503 -14.86 17.36 -8.95
CA ASP A 503 -13.85 18.24 -9.54
C ASP A 503 -14.37 19.01 -10.74
N PHE A 504 -15.38 18.52 -11.48
CA PHE A 504 -16.00 19.27 -12.58
C PHE A 504 -16.98 20.35 -12.11
N GLU A 505 -17.74 20.07 -11.04
CA GLU A 505 -18.70 21.01 -10.46
C GLU A 505 -18.01 22.14 -9.67
N ASN A 506 -16.84 21.87 -9.08
CA ASN A 506 -16.11 22.87 -8.29
C ASN A 506 -15.24 23.77 -9.20
N PRO A 507 -15.59 25.05 -9.41
CA PRO A 507 -14.83 25.96 -10.26
C PRO A 507 -13.45 26.33 -9.69
N ASN A 508 -13.29 26.27 -8.36
CA ASN A 508 -12.03 26.57 -7.66
C ASN A 508 -11.05 25.39 -7.64
N PHE A 509 -11.48 24.19 -8.06
CA PHE A 509 -10.62 23.01 -8.05
C PHE A 509 -9.47 23.16 -9.07
N ARG A 510 -8.24 22.83 -8.67
CA ARG A 510 -7.06 22.89 -9.53
C ARG A 510 -6.43 21.52 -9.67
N TYR A 511 -6.19 21.10 -10.92
CA TYR A 511 -5.57 19.82 -11.21
C TYR A 511 -4.06 19.92 -11.05
N ALA A 512 -3.46 19.00 -10.30
CA ALA A 512 -2.03 18.83 -10.21
C ALA A 512 -1.55 17.91 -11.35
N TYR A 513 -0.52 18.33 -12.07
CA TYR A 513 -0.02 17.59 -13.23
C TYR A 513 1.45 17.24 -13.13
#